data_AF-A0A920VF83-F1
#
_entry.id   AF-A0A920VF83-F1
#
_cell.length_a   1.000
_cell.length_b   1.000
_cell.length_c   1.000
_cell.angle_alpha   90.00
_cell.angle_beta   90.00
_cell.angle_gamma   90.00
#
_symmetry.space_group_name_H-M   'P 1'
#
loop_
_entity.id
_entity.type
_entity.pdbx_description
1 polymer ?
#
loop_
_entity_poly.entity_id
_entity_poly.type
_entity_poly.pdbx_seq_one_letter_code
_entity_poly.pdbx_strand_id
1 'polypeptide(L)'
;MERVAVASKGIAVVLGYVNIVSLERQSEVVGPEITNAAALCYDGKLIDTYHKIFLPNYGVFDEQRYFQKGSVCPVYEIGGVSIGINICEDIWYSFGPPTVQRQAGRN
;
A
#
# COMPACT_ATOMS: atom_id res chain seq x y z
N MET A 1 -5.28 4.18 12.49
CA MET A 1 -4.34 4.99 11.69
C MET A 1 -3.95 6.29 12.40
N GLU A 2 -4.89 7.18 12.75
CA GLU A 2 -4.60 8.51 13.33
C GLU A 2 -3.70 8.50 14.57
N ARG A 3 -3.96 7.62 15.56
CA ARG A 3 -3.10 7.51 16.76
C ARG A 3 -1.65 7.13 16.43
N VAL A 4 -1.46 6.27 15.43
CA VAL A 4 -0.12 5.86 14.98
C VAL A 4 0.55 7.02 14.23
N ALA A 5 -0.19 7.73 13.38
CA ALA A 5 0.31 8.92 12.72
C ALA A 5 0.78 9.95 13.77
N VAL A 6 -0.07 10.33 14.74
CA VAL A 6 0.28 11.29 15.81
C VAL A 6 1.54 10.88 16.58
N ALA A 7 1.72 9.57 16.82
CA ALA A 7 2.87 9.03 17.54
C ALA A 7 4.18 8.95 16.73
N SER A 8 4.14 9.13 15.40
CA SER A 8 5.32 9.01 14.49
C SER A 8 6.31 10.19 14.57
N LYS A 9 6.50 10.81 15.74
CA LYS A 9 7.35 11.98 15.92
C LYS A 9 8.83 11.62 15.76
N GLY A 10 9.49 12.22 14.76
CA GLY A 10 10.90 11.97 14.43
C GLY A 10 11.20 10.58 13.86
N ILE A 11 10.19 9.76 13.55
CA ILE A 11 10.36 8.40 13.02
C ILE A 11 9.40 8.14 11.87
N ALA A 12 9.88 7.50 10.80
CA ALA A 12 9.03 7.01 9.74
C ALA A 12 8.38 5.68 10.18
N VAL A 13 7.06 5.57 10.03
CA VAL A 13 6.28 4.38 10.40
C VAL A 13 5.55 3.86 9.17
N VAL A 14 5.74 2.58 8.84
CA VAL A 14 4.96 1.87 7.84
C VAL A 14 3.98 0.94 8.56
N LEU A 15 2.68 1.11 8.31
CA LEU A 15 1.63 0.35 8.98
C LEU A 15 0.68 -0.30 7.97
N GLY A 16 0.58 -1.63 8.00
CA GLY A 16 -0.43 -2.37 7.23
C GLY A 16 -1.84 -2.22 7.81
N TYR A 17 -2.83 -2.01 6.95
CA TYR A 17 -4.24 -1.90 7.34
C TYR A 17 -5.18 -2.14 6.14
N VAL A 18 -6.47 -2.33 6.42
CA VAL A 18 -7.52 -2.28 5.38
C VAL A 18 -7.90 -0.83 5.17
N ASN A 19 -7.62 -0.30 3.97
CA ASN A 19 -8.00 1.05 3.62
C ASN A 19 -9.36 1.05 2.92
N ILE A 20 -10.28 1.86 3.44
CA ILE A 20 -11.61 2.05 2.87
C ILE A 20 -11.55 3.27 1.96
N VAL A 21 -11.62 3.05 0.65
CA VAL A 21 -11.62 4.09 -0.37
C VAL A 21 -13.03 4.67 -0.52
N SER A 22 -14.03 3.78 -0.56
CA SER A 22 -15.45 4.16 -0.55
C SER A 22 -16.29 3.10 0.15
N LEU A 23 -17.20 3.55 1.02
CA LEU A 23 -18.24 2.69 1.60
C LEU A 23 -19.47 2.56 0.70
N GLU A 24 -19.53 3.37 -0.36
CA GLU A 24 -20.66 3.34 -1.28
C GLU A 24 -20.67 2.03 -2.04
N ARG A 25 -21.84 1.39 -2.03
CA ARG A 25 -22.05 0.17 -2.77
C ARG A 25 -22.29 0.53 -4.24
N GLN A 26 -21.34 0.17 -5.10
CA GLN A 26 -21.39 0.55 -6.52
C GLN A 26 -22.49 -0.21 -7.28
N SER A 27 -22.84 -1.44 -6.86
CA SER A 27 -24.02 -2.17 -7.38
C SER A 27 -24.44 -3.34 -6.46
N GLU A 28 -25.50 -4.08 -6.84
CA GLU A 28 -25.87 -5.31 -6.12
C GLU A 28 -24.73 -6.35 -6.11
N VAL A 29 -23.87 -6.35 -7.13
CA VAL A 29 -22.76 -7.31 -7.28
C VAL A 29 -21.43 -6.74 -6.80
N VAL A 30 -21.24 -5.42 -6.87
CA VAL A 30 -20.00 -4.73 -6.51
C VAL A 30 -20.15 -4.05 -5.16
N GLY A 31 -19.42 -4.55 -4.17
CA GLY A 31 -19.39 -4.05 -2.80
C GLY A 31 -18.64 -2.73 -2.64
N PRO A 32 -18.31 -2.35 -1.39
CA PRO A 32 -17.50 -1.16 -1.10
C PRO A 32 -16.10 -1.28 -1.69
N GLU A 33 -15.49 -0.13 -1.97
CA GLU A 33 -14.13 -0.05 -2.47
C GLU A 33 -13.15 -0.06 -1.30
N ILE A 34 -12.52 -1.20 -1.05
CA ILE A 34 -11.50 -1.37 -0.01
C ILE A 34 -10.22 -1.95 -0.62
N THR A 35 -9.08 -1.71 0.03
CA THR A 35 -7.76 -2.17 -0.44
C THR A 35 -6.93 -2.71 0.72
N ASN A 36 -6.05 -3.67 0.41
CA ASN A 36 -4.97 -4.05 1.31
C ASN A 36 -3.86 -3.00 1.17
N ALA A 37 -3.57 -2.26 2.24
CA ALA A 37 -2.79 -1.04 2.15
C ALA A 37 -1.72 -0.94 3.24
N ALA A 38 -0.71 -0.13 2.96
CA ALA A 38 0.31 0.28 3.92
C ALA A 38 0.35 1.81 3.99
N ALA A 39 0.06 2.36 5.17
CA ALA A 39 0.22 3.78 5.45
C ALA A 39 1.69 4.09 5.74
N LEU A 40 2.23 5.14 5.12
CA LEU A 40 3.49 5.75 5.50
C LEU A 40 3.19 6.99 6.35
N CYS A 41 3.65 7.01 7.59
CA CYS A 41 3.47 8.13 8.51
C CYS A 41 4.82 8.72 8.93
N TYR A 42 4.86 10.04 9.09
CA TYR A 42 6.03 10.76 9.60
C TYR A 42 5.61 12.08 10.27
N ASP A 43 6.24 12.39 11.41
CA ASP A 43 6.07 13.64 12.16
C ASP A 43 4.64 14.01 12.55
N GLY A 44 3.81 13.00 12.82
CA GLY A 44 2.41 13.21 13.21
C GLY A 44 1.43 13.13 12.05
N LYS A 45 1.90 12.89 10.81
CA LYS A 45 1.09 12.98 9.59
C LYS A 45 1.09 11.66 8.84
N LEU A 46 -0.04 11.37 8.19
CA LEU A 46 -0.08 10.42 7.09
C LEU A 46 0.57 11.10 5.88
N ILE A 47 1.63 10.49 5.36
CA ILE A 47 2.37 10.97 4.19
C ILE A 47 1.76 10.40 2.92
N ASP A 48 1.54 9.09 2.89
CA ASP A 48 0.96 8.40 1.74
C ASP A 48 0.32 7.07 2.16
N THR A 49 -0.49 6.50 1.26
CA THR A 49 -1.07 5.16 1.38
C THR A 49 -0.71 4.34 0.15
N TYR A 50 0.17 3.35 0.33
CA TYR A 50 0.45 2.36 -0.70
C TYR A 50 -0.66 1.31 -0.74
N HIS A 51 -1.15 0.99 -1.94
CA HIS A 51 -2.15 -0.04 -2.16
C HIS A 51 -1.50 -1.26 -2.84
N LYS A 52 -1.66 -2.44 -2.25
CA LYS A 52 -1.12 -3.71 -2.77
C LYS A 52 -1.56 -3.93 -4.22
N ILE A 53 -0.64 -4.31 -5.09
CA ILE A 53 -0.90 -4.42 -6.52
C ILE A 53 -1.25 -5.85 -6.91
N PHE A 54 -0.49 -6.83 -6.42
CA PHE A 54 -0.73 -8.24 -6.72
C PHE A 54 -1.56 -8.90 -5.61
N LEU A 55 -2.81 -9.22 -5.94
CA LEU A 55 -3.77 -9.84 -5.02
C LEU A 55 -3.85 -11.35 -5.29
N PRO A 56 -3.29 -12.21 -4.42
CA PRO A 56 -3.37 -13.66 -4.58
C PRO A 56 -4.81 -14.15 -4.41
N ASN A 57 -5.24 -15.05 -5.28
CA ASN A 57 -6.55 -15.71 -5.24
C ASN A 57 -6.45 -17.24 -5.28
N TYR A 58 -5.42 -17.77 -4.62
CA TYR A 58 -5.10 -19.19 -4.58
C TYR A 58 -4.70 -19.63 -3.15
N GLY A 59 -4.80 -20.94 -2.90
CA GLY A 59 -4.47 -21.52 -1.60
C GLY A 59 -5.42 -21.04 -0.52
N VAL A 60 -4.87 -20.42 0.53
CA VAL A 60 -5.65 -19.85 1.65
C VAL A 60 -6.05 -18.39 1.43
N PHE A 61 -5.64 -17.79 0.31
CA PHE A 61 -5.90 -16.39 -0.01
C PHE A 61 -6.99 -16.24 -1.08
N ASP A 62 -7.95 -15.36 -0.83
CA ASP A 62 -9.03 -14.96 -1.74
C ASP A 62 -9.09 -13.43 -1.81
N GLU A 63 -7.94 -12.78 -2.00
CA GLU A 63 -7.83 -11.32 -1.85
C GLU A 63 -8.59 -10.54 -2.93
N GLN A 64 -8.73 -11.09 -4.14
CA GLN A 64 -9.45 -10.41 -5.24
C GLN A 64 -10.95 -10.33 -4.99
N ARG A 65 -11.49 -11.19 -4.12
CA ARG A 65 -12.89 -11.11 -3.70
C ARG A 65 -13.17 -9.87 -2.85
N TYR A 66 -12.20 -9.42 -2.05
CA TYR A 66 -12.40 -8.37 -1.06
C TYR A 66 -11.76 -7.04 -1.45
N PHE A 67 -10.57 -7.07 -2.05
CA PHE A 67 -9.76 -5.88 -2.25
C PHE A 67 -9.68 -5.48 -3.71
N GLN A 68 -9.69 -4.17 -3.96
CA GLN A 68 -9.24 -3.60 -5.22
C GLN A 68 -7.71 -3.53 -5.24
N LYS A 69 -7.15 -3.70 -6.44
CA LYS A 69 -5.70 -3.60 -6.67
C LYS A 69 -5.25 -2.15 -6.70
N GLY A 70 -4.05 -1.90 -6.18
CA GLY A 70 -3.32 -0.67 -6.44
C GLY A 70 -2.85 -0.56 -7.90
N SER A 71 -2.43 0.65 -8.28
CA SER A 71 -1.95 0.95 -9.62
C SER A 71 -0.67 1.79 -9.66
N VAL A 72 -0.18 2.21 -8.49
CA VAL A 72 0.96 3.13 -8.35
C VAL A 72 2.11 2.47 -7.60
N CYS A 73 3.34 2.71 -8.06
CA CYS A 73 4.58 2.18 -7.50
C CYS A 73 5.47 3.33 -7.01
N PRO A 74 5.08 4.05 -5.93
CA PRO A 74 5.81 5.21 -5.46
C PRO A 74 7.18 4.82 -4.89
N VAL A 75 8.12 5.77 -4.96
CA VAL A 75 9.41 5.75 -4.26
C VAL A 75 9.41 6.93 -3.32
N TYR A 76 9.76 6.68 -2.07
CA TYR A 76 9.82 7.68 -1.00
C TYR A 76 11.27 8.03 -0.70
N GLU A 77 11.54 9.30 -0.40
CA GLU A 77 12.83 9.70 0.16
C GLU A 77 12.71 9.79 1.69
N ILE A 78 13.45 8.94 2.39
CA ILE A 78 13.46 8.91 3.86
C ILE A 78 14.91 8.96 4.32
N GLY A 79 15.28 10.06 4.98
CA GLY A 79 16.66 10.26 5.46
C GLY A 79 17.70 10.29 4.34
N GLY A 80 17.34 10.81 3.16
CA GLY A 80 18.22 10.85 1.98
C GLY A 80 18.37 9.51 1.25
N VAL A 81 17.58 8.49 1.61
CA VAL A 81 17.57 7.18 0.95
C VAL A 81 16.25 6.98 0.22
N SER A 82 16.31 6.51 -1.03
CA SER A 82 15.16 6.12 -1.82
C SER A 82 14.63 4.75 -1.35
N ILE A 83 13.36 4.70 -0.95
CA ILE A 83 12.69 3.52 -0.38
C ILE A 83 11.42 3.21 -1.16
N GLY A 84 11.27 1.96 -1.60
CA GLY A 84 10.02 1.40 -2.12
C GLY A 84 9.28 0.64 -1.02
N ILE A 85 7.95 0.77 -0.98
CA ILE A 85 7.08 -0.03 -0.11
C ILE A 85 6.33 -1.06 -0.98
N ASN A 86 6.27 -2.31 -0.50
CA ASN A 86 5.59 -3.44 -1.14
C ASN A 86 4.87 -4.28 -0.09
N ILE A 87 3.82 -5.01 -0.49
CA ILE A 87 3.07 -5.89 0.41
C ILE A 87 3.10 -7.33 -0.12
N CYS A 88 3.78 -8.22 0.61
CA CYS A 88 3.77 -9.68 0.42
C CYS A 88 3.95 -10.12 -1.05
N GLU A 89 2.88 -10.56 -1.71
CA GLU A 89 2.83 -11.04 -3.11
C GLU A 89 3.45 -10.05 -4.12
N ASP A 90 3.51 -8.76 -3.80
CA ASP A 90 4.10 -7.73 -4.67
C ASP A 90 5.55 -8.04 -5.09
N ILE A 91 6.30 -8.79 -4.28
CA ILE A 91 7.72 -9.11 -4.53
C ILE A 91 7.94 -10.43 -5.29
N TRP A 92 6.88 -11.19 -5.61
CA TRP A 92 7.03 -12.53 -6.20
C TRP A 92 7.19 -12.52 -7.73
N TYR A 93 6.90 -11.40 -8.40
CA TYR A 93 6.95 -11.27 -9.85
C TYR A 93 8.21 -10.57 -10.33
N SER A 94 8.84 -11.11 -11.39
CA SER A 94 10.05 -10.51 -12.00
C SER A 94 9.81 -9.09 -12.54
N PHE A 95 8.60 -8.84 -13.05
CA PHE A 95 8.13 -7.52 -13.50
C PHE A 95 7.02 -7.03 -12.58
N GLY A 96 7.39 -6.66 -11.36
CA GLY A 96 6.48 -6.14 -10.34
C GLY A 96 6.88 -4.78 -9.77
N PRO A 97 6.15 -4.31 -8.75
CA PRO A 97 6.42 -3.04 -8.07
C PRO A 97 7.89 -2.81 -7.69
N PRO A 98 8.65 -3.80 -7.17
CA PRO A 98 10.06 -3.59 -6.83
C PRO A 98 10.92 -3.21 -8.04
N THR A 99 10.64 -3.79 -9.21
CA THR A 99 11.38 -3.51 -10.45
C THR A 99 11.12 -2.08 -10.93
N VAL A 100 9.85 -1.64 -10.88
CA VAL A 100 9.45 -0.27 -11.23
C VAL A 100 10.07 0.75 -10.26
N GLN A 101 9.98 0.49 -8.96
CA GLN A 101 10.53 1.36 -7.91
C GLN A 101 12.05 1.46 -8.00
N ARG A 102 12.75 0.35 -8.25
CA ARG A 102 14.21 0.36 -8.47
C ARG A 102 14.61 1.24 -9.64
N GLN A 103 13.83 1.25 -10.72
CA GLN A 103 14.12 2.09 -11.89
C GLN A 103 13.83 3.57 -11.62
N ALA A 104 12.76 3.87 -10.89
CA ALA A 104 12.36 5.23 -10.53
C ALA A 104 13.26 5.88 -9.47
N GLY A 105 13.78 5.09 -8.52
CA GLY A 105 14.65 5.57 -7.42
C GLY A 105 16.14 5.70 -7.79
N ARG A 106 16.49 5.70 -9.08
CA ARG A 106 17.85 5.98 -9.53
C ARG A 106 18.08 7.49 -9.52
N ASN A 107 18.72 7.97 -8.46
CA ASN A 107 19.33 9.30 -8.43
C ASN A 107 20.63 9.32 -9.25
#